data_AF-A0AA51R2Z4-F1
#
_entry.id   AF-A0AA51R2Z4-F1
#
_cell.length_a   1.000
_cell.length_b   1.000
_cell.length_c   1.000
_cell.angle_alpha   90.00
_cell.angle_beta   90.00
_cell.angle_gamma   90.00
#
_symmetry.space_group_name_H-M   'P 1'
#
loop_
_entity.id
_entity.type
_entity.pdbx_description
1 polymer ?
#
loop_
_entity_poly.entity_id
_entity_poly.type
_entity_poly.pdbx_seq_one_letter_code
_entity_poly.pdbx_strand_id
1 'polypeptide(L)'
;MWLSTRKIFHATDDRWLDYINWIGLPSVQEIRSIDAWLNQYVGDSGYFECESWAEVDETLDCCLPQPIAGKEYYLLVVNALTEPLPTDNQRFKLLGYDLSDETHTSSLLNCGRWQHETLAPIAQRVNACGLLSLEDAKLAQQLLPAAWCQDPHSIVSVWALYEIR
;
A
#
# COMPACT_ATOMS: atom_id res chain seq x y z
N MET A 1 -5.27 -7.92 10.56
CA MET A 1 -5.58 -7.72 9.13
C MET A 1 -6.66 -6.66 8.97
N TRP A 2 -6.62 -5.84 7.91
CA TRP A 2 -7.67 -4.87 7.61
C TRP A 2 -8.20 -5.05 6.19
N LEU A 3 -9.50 -4.80 6.02
CA LEU A 3 -10.17 -4.94 4.74
C LEU A 3 -10.91 -3.66 4.38
N SER A 4 -10.85 -3.28 3.10
CA SER A 4 -11.53 -2.08 2.60
C SER A 4 -11.80 -2.16 1.11
N THR A 5 -12.79 -1.41 0.62
CA THR A 5 -12.94 -1.15 -0.82
C THR A 5 -12.29 0.19 -1.15
N ARG A 6 -11.37 0.19 -2.11
CA ARG A 6 -10.52 1.34 -2.44
C ARG A 6 -10.66 1.74 -3.90
N LYS A 7 -10.54 3.03 -4.18
CA LYS A 7 -10.40 3.56 -5.54
C LYS A 7 -8.98 3.32 -6.05
N ILE A 8 -8.86 3.04 -7.33
CA ILE A 8 -7.58 2.93 -8.04
C ILE A 8 -7.15 4.34 -8.44
N PHE A 9 -5.89 4.68 -8.18
CA PHE A 9 -5.27 5.88 -8.74
C PHE A 9 -4.29 5.42 -9.84
N HIS A 10 -4.51 5.88 -11.07
CA HIS A 10 -3.92 5.30 -12.28
C HIS A 10 -3.25 6.33 -13.18
N ALA A 11 -2.35 5.88 -14.05
CA ALA A 11 -1.58 6.70 -15.01
C ALA A 11 -2.39 7.62 -15.93
N THR A 12 -3.69 7.35 -16.04
CA THR A 12 -4.62 8.09 -16.89
C THR A 12 -5.36 9.21 -16.15
N ASP A 13 -5.14 9.37 -14.85
CA ASP A 13 -5.84 10.38 -14.04
C ASP A 13 -5.20 11.78 -14.19
N ASP A 14 -6.02 12.84 -14.17
CA ASP A 14 -5.63 14.22 -14.51
C ASP A 14 -4.45 14.80 -13.69
N ARG A 15 -4.15 14.23 -12.51
CA ARG A 15 -3.05 14.66 -11.62
C ARG A 15 -1.87 13.70 -11.59
N TRP A 16 -1.90 12.64 -12.39
CA TRP A 16 -0.90 11.58 -12.35
C TRP A 16 0.51 12.09 -12.62
N LEU A 17 0.69 12.90 -13.66
CA LEU A 17 2.01 13.39 -14.07
C LEU A 17 2.67 14.25 -12.98
N ASP A 18 1.91 15.15 -12.36
CA ASP A 18 2.43 15.99 -11.28
C ASP A 18 2.82 15.14 -10.07
N TYR A 19 1.95 14.21 -9.69
CA TYR A 19 2.18 13.31 -8.56
C TYR A 19 3.39 12.37 -8.78
N ILE A 20 3.48 11.71 -9.94
CA ILE A 20 4.54 10.74 -10.20
C ILE A 20 5.91 11.41 -10.27
N ASN A 21 5.97 12.66 -10.76
CA ASN A 21 7.17 13.47 -10.76
C ASN A 21 7.59 13.88 -9.34
N TRP A 22 6.62 14.21 -8.49
CA TRP A 22 6.84 14.58 -7.09
C TRP A 22 7.44 13.43 -6.27
N ILE A 23 6.90 12.20 -6.39
CA ILE A 23 7.48 11.02 -5.74
C ILE A 23 8.72 10.48 -6.46
N GLY A 24 8.91 10.82 -7.74
CA GLY A 24 10.09 10.41 -8.53
C GLY A 24 10.10 8.94 -8.93
N LEU A 25 8.93 8.34 -9.19
CA LEU A 25 8.78 6.93 -9.56
C LEU A 25 8.14 6.77 -10.96
N PRO A 26 8.80 7.21 -12.05
CA PRO A 26 8.16 7.32 -13.36
C PRO A 26 7.76 6.00 -14.03
N SER A 27 8.25 4.85 -13.52
CA SER A 27 7.91 3.51 -14.03
C SER A 27 6.57 2.98 -13.50
N VAL A 28 6.03 3.59 -12.45
CA VAL A 28 4.76 3.20 -11.83
C VAL A 28 3.60 3.54 -12.78
N GLN A 29 2.60 2.67 -12.84
CA GLN A 29 1.42 2.81 -13.71
C GLN A 29 0.13 2.96 -12.92
N GLU A 30 0.11 2.48 -11.69
CA GLU A 30 -0.99 2.63 -10.75
C GLU A 30 -0.44 2.73 -9.33
N ILE A 31 -1.19 3.33 -8.42
CA ILE A 31 -0.85 3.38 -7.01
C ILE A 31 -1.79 2.44 -6.26
N ARG A 32 -1.16 1.55 -5.48
CA ARG A 32 -1.83 0.68 -4.51
C ARG A 32 -1.17 0.94 -3.16
N SER A 33 -1.94 1.46 -2.22
CA SER A 33 -1.46 1.81 -0.88
C SER A 33 -2.59 1.67 0.13
N ILE A 34 -2.20 1.52 1.39
CA ILE A 34 -3.10 1.65 2.55
C ILE A 34 -3.53 3.11 2.77
N ASP A 35 -2.71 4.05 2.30
CA ASP A 35 -2.88 5.48 2.45
C ASP A 35 -4.17 5.96 1.79
N ALA A 36 -5.10 6.47 2.62
CA ALA A 36 -6.42 6.88 2.18
C ALA A 36 -6.42 8.17 1.33
N TRP A 37 -5.34 8.96 1.37
CA TRP A 37 -5.19 10.11 0.48
C TRP A 37 -4.89 9.70 -0.96
N LEU A 38 -4.15 8.60 -1.13
CA LEU A 38 -3.80 8.04 -2.44
C LEU A 38 -4.87 7.11 -2.97
N ASN A 39 -5.34 6.18 -2.14
CA ASN A 39 -6.40 5.22 -2.46
C ASN A 39 -7.58 5.46 -1.52
N GLN A 40 -8.47 6.37 -1.90
CA GLN A 40 -9.65 6.72 -1.10
C GLN A 40 -10.57 5.51 -0.90
N TYR A 41 -11.23 5.47 0.25
CA TYR A 41 -12.33 4.55 0.52
C TYR A 41 -13.50 4.79 -0.43
N VAL A 42 -14.18 3.72 -0.84
CA VAL A 42 -15.39 3.80 -1.66
C VAL A 42 -16.60 4.03 -0.75
N GLY A 43 -17.44 5.00 -1.10
CA GLY A 43 -18.70 5.26 -0.39
C GLY A 43 -18.53 5.59 1.10
N ASP A 44 -17.40 6.20 1.48
CA ASP A 44 -17.04 6.49 2.88
C ASP A 44 -17.07 5.25 3.80
N SER A 45 -16.87 4.05 3.24
CA SER A 45 -16.96 2.78 3.96
C SER A 45 -15.88 2.61 5.05
N GLY A 46 -14.79 3.37 4.96
CA GLY A 46 -13.61 3.16 5.80
C GLY A 46 -12.99 1.77 5.60
N TYR A 47 -12.37 1.28 6.67
CA TYR A 47 -11.82 -0.06 6.76
C TYR A 47 -12.47 -0.83 7.91
N PHE A 48 -12.40 -2.16 7.81
CA PHE A 48 -12.82 -3.09 8.83
C PHE A 48 -11.60 -3.88 9.30
N GLU A 49 -11.42 -3.98 10.61
CA GLU A 49 -10.43 -4.88 11.19
C GLU A 49 -10.99 -6.30 11.21
N CYS A 50 -10.16 -7.26 10.82
CA CYS A 50 -10.50 -8.67 10.83
C CYS A 50 -9.42 -9.42 11.63
N GLU A 51 -9.85 -10.14 12.66
CA GLU A 51 -8.99 -10.99 13.48
C GLU A 51 -8.85 -12.40 12.89
N SER A 52 -9.76 -12.78 11.99
CA SER A 52 -9.80 -14.10 11.38
C SER A 52 -10.16 -14.08 9.89
N TRP A 53 -9.82 -15.16 9.17
CA TRP A 53 -10.21 -15.33 7.77
C TRP A 53 -11.72 -15.46 7.59
N ALA A 54 -12.43 -16.00 8.59
CA ALA A 54 -13.89 -16.07 8.58
C ALA A 54 -14.52 -14.67 8.63
N GLU A 55 -13.96 -13.76 9.42
CA GLU A 55 -14.39 -12.35 9.45
C GLU A 55 -14.08 -11.62 8.14
N VAL A 56 -12.97 -11.96 7.46
CA VAL A 56 -12.69 -11.42 6.13
C VAL A 56 -13.80 -11.81 5.15
N ASP A 57 -14.26 -13.06 5.19
CA ASP A 57 -15.36 -13.55 4.35
C ASP A 57 -16.68 -12.83 4.66
N GLU A 58 -17.05 -12.76 5.94
CA GLU A 58 -18.27 -12.08 6.38
C GLU A 58 -18.28 -10.60 6.00
N THR A 59 -17.14 -9.93 6.15
CA THR A 59 -17.00 -8.49 5.84
C THR A 59 -17.14 -8.23 4.34
N LEU A 60 -16.59 -9.10 3.48
CA LEU A 60 -16.75 -8.98 2.03
C LEU A 60 -18.21 -9.13 1.60
N ASP A 61 -18.94 -10.06 2.23
CA ASP A 61 -20.31 -10.38 1.84
C ASP A 61 -21.32 -9.33 2.33
N CYS A 62 -21.10 -8.75 3.51
CA CYS A 62 -22.12 -7.96 4.21
C CYS A 62 -21.78 -6.48 4.43
N CYS A 63 -20.51 -6.09 4.43
CA CYS A 63 -20.08 -4.79 4.96
C CYS A 63 -19.51 -3.85 3.89
N LEU A 64 -18.81 -4.40 2.89
CA LEU A 64 -18.10 -3.60 1.90
C LEU A 64 -18.89 -3.42 0.61
N PRO A 65 -18.80 -2.23 -0.02
CA PRO A 65 -19.42 -2.01 -1.32
C PRO A 65 -18.70 -2.84 -2.39
N GLN A 66 -19.49 -3.39 -3.32
CA GLN A 66 -18.98 -4.15 -4.45
C GLN A 66 -18.15 -3.23 -5.38
N PRO A 67 -16.88 -3.57 -5.67
CA PRO A 67 -16.00 -2.72 -6.46
C PRO A 67 -16.43 -2.68 -7.93
N ILE A 68 -16.36 -1.48 -8.52
CA ILE A 68 -16.47 -1.31 -9.96
C ILE A 68 -15.17 -1.79 -10.63
N ALA A 69 -15.29 -2.82 -11.47
CA ALA A 69 -14.16 -3.41 -12.18
C ALA A 69 -13.31 -2.37 -12.92
N GLY A 70 -11.99 -2.41 -12.68
CA GLY A 70 -11.01 -1.51 -13.29
C GLY A 70 -10.98 -0.09 -12.70
N LYS A 71 -11.82 0.23 -11.72
CA LYS A 71 -11.82 1.53 -11.02
C LYS A 71 -11.65 1.41 -9.52
N GLU A 72 -12.08 0.29 -8.96
CA GLU A 72 -12.09 0.02 -7.53
C GLU A 72 -11.67 -1.43 -7.30
N TYR A 73 -11.30 -1.75 -6.06
CA TYR A 73 -10.86 -3.08 -5.68
C TYR A 73 -11.04 -3.31 -4.18
N TYR A 74 -11.16 -4.57 -3.79
CA TYR A 74 -11.01 -4.97 -2.40
C TYR A 74 -9.52 -5.04 -2.05
N LEU A 75 -9.12 -4.25 -1.07
CA LEU A 75 -7.79 -4.26 -0.50
C LEU A 75 -7.82 -4.95 0.87
N LEU A 76 -7.09 -6.07 0.96
CA LEU A 76 -6.72 -6.68 2.22
C LEU A 76 -5.29 -6.28 2.57
N VAL A 77 -5.10 -5.84 3.80
CA VAL A 77 -3.80 -5.42 4.35
C VAL A 77 -3.45 -6.28 5.54
N VAL A 78 -2.21 -6.77 5.57
CA VAL A 78 -1.69 -7.64 6.63
C VAL A 78 -0.34 -7.11 7.09
N ASN A 79 -0.10 -7.03 8.41
CA ASN A 79 1.24 -6.67 8.90
C ASN A 79 2.21 -7.80 8.55
N ALA A 80 3.15 -7.52 7.64
CA ALA A 80 3.98 -8.56 7.04
C ALA A 80 4.99 -9.18 8.00
N LEU A 81 5.21 -8.57 9.16
CA LEU A 81 6.22 -8.99 10.13
C LEU A 81 5.62 -9.64 11.37
N THR A 82 4.35 -9.38 11.67
CA THR A 82 3.70 -9.86 12.90
C THR A 82 2.53 -10.81 12.65
N GLU A 83 1.97 -10.83 11.44
CA GLU A 83 0.81 -11.65 11.12
C GLU A 83 1.15 -12.73 10.07
N PRO A 84 0.47 -13.89 10.10
CA PRO A 84 0.61 -14.89 9.05
C PRO A 84 0.07 -14.34 7.73
N LEU A 85 0.90 -14.41 6.69
CA LEU A 85 0.48 -14.03 5.34
C LEU A 85 -0.45 -15.10 4.76
N PRO A 86 -1.51 -14.71 4.03
CA PRO A 86 -2.31 -15.67 3.29
C PRO A 86 -1.43 -16.45 2.31
N THR A 87 -1.62 -17.76 2.28
CA THR A 87 -1.00 -18.63 1.28
C THR A 87 -1.52 -18.25 -0.10
N ASP A 88 -0.60 -18.17 -1.06
CA ASP A 88 -0.91 -17.85 -2.45
C ASP A 88 -1.99 -18.81 -2.97
N ASN A 89 -3.15 -18.24 -3.29
CA ASN A 89 -4.30 -18.94 -3.81
C ASN A 89 -5.04 -18.01 -4.78
N GLN A 90 -5.90 -18.55 -5.64
CA GLN A 90 -6.52 -17.77 -6.73
C GLN A 90 -7.31 -16.54 -6.26
N ARG A 91 -7.69 -16.47 -4.99
CA ARG A 91 -8.50 -15.39 -4.40
C ARG A 91 -7.65 -14.21 -3.97
N PHE A 92 -6.50 -14.43 -3.34
CA PHE A 92 -5.64 -13.37 -2.81
C PHE A 92 -4.45 -13.14 -3.73
N LYS A 93 -4.50 -12.07 -4.53
CA LYS A 93 -3.34 -11.65 -5.31
C LYS A 93 -2.47 -10.71 -4.48
N LEU A 94 -1.28 -11.14 -4.10
CA LEU A 94 -0.27 -10.25 -3.52
C LEU A 94 0.10 -9.17 -4.53
N LEU A 95 -0.05 -7.91 -4.13
CA LEU A 95 0.33 -6.74 -4.91
C LEU A 95 1.77 -6.31 -4.61
N GLY A 96 2.25 -6.52 -3.38
CA GLY A 96 3.57 -6.13 -2.93
C GLY A 96 3.53 -5.59 -1.50
N TYR A 97 4.56 -4.82 -1.12
CA TYR A 97 4.73 -4.31 0.24
C TYR A 97 4.84 -2.79 0.26
N ASP A 98 4.10 -2.17 1.17
CA ASP A 98 4.16 -0.73 1.46
C ASP A 98 4.81 -0.50 2.83
N LEU A 99 5.30 0.73 3.04
CA LEU A 99 5.92 1.19 4.27
C LEU A 99 5.10 2.38 4.76
N SER A 100 4.41 2.21 5.88
CA SER A 100 3.54 3.25 6.41
C SER A 100 3.79 3.47 7.89
N ASP A 101 3.68 4.73 8.30
CA ASP A 101 3.77 5.13 9.70
C ASP A 101 2.50 4.80 10.49
N GLU A 102 2.43 5.25 11.75
CA GLU A 102 1.27 5.06 12.63
C GLU A 102 -0.02 5.75 12.14
N THR A 103 0.08 6.71 11.22
CA THR A 103 -1.06 7.38 10.60
C THR A 103 -1.52 6.69 9.31
N HIS A 104 -0.86 5.59 8.94
CA HIS A 104 -1.02 4.87 7.69
C HIS A 104 -0.65 5.71 6.45
N THR A 105 0.17 6.74 6.64
CA THR A 105 0.74 7.52 5.55
C THR A 105 1.88 6.71 4.94
N SER A 106 1.85 6.49 3.62
CA SER A 106 2.94 5.77 2.95
C SER A 106 4.18 6.65 2.87
N SER A 107 5.26 6.23 3.52
CA SER A 107 6.53 6.94 3.46
C SER A 107 7.16 6.90 2.07
N LEU A 108 6.81 5.90 1.27
CA LEU A 108 7.29 5.75 -0.10
C LEU A 108 6.47 6.57 -1.11
N LEU A 109 5.16 6.68 -0.89
CA LEU A 109 4.22 7.22 -1.88
C LEU A 109 3.61 8.57 -1.49
N ASN A 110 3.73 9.00 -0.23
CA ASN A 110 3.13 10.23 0.29
C ASN A 110 4.09 11.10 1.13
N CYS A 111 5.40 10.87 1.04
CA CYS A 111 6.42 11.75 1.64
C CYS A 111 7.37 12.38 0.61
N GLY A 112 7.00 12.32 -0.67
CA GLY A 112 7.80 12.79 -1.78
C GLY A 112 8.98 11.88 -2.09
N ARG A 113 9.86 12.34 -2.99
CA ARG A 113 10.98 11.54 -3.50
C ARG A 113 11.98 11.19 -2.41
N TRP A 114 12.35 9.91 -2.33
CA TRP A 114 13.50 9.45 -1.55
C TRP A 114 14.80 9.92 -2.22
N GLN A 115 15.45 10.93 -1.64
CA GLN A 115 16.68 11.53 -2.20
C GLN A 115 17.97 11.00 -1.56
N HIS A 116 17.89 10.33 -0.40
CA HIS A 116 19.06 9.83 0.31
C HIS A 116 19.78 8.73 -0.50
N GLU A 117 21.12 8.72 -0.54
CA GLU A 117 21.89 7.86 -1.45
C GLU A 117 21.60 6.37 -1.28
N THR A 118 21.31 5.94 -0.05
CA THR A 118 21.05 4.53 0.28
C THR A 118 19.60 4.13 0.02
N LEU A 119 18.65 5.08 0.13
CA LEU A 119 17.22 4.81 -0.03
C LEU A 119 16.76 4.98 -1.48
N ALA A 120 17.32 5.94 -2.22
CA ALA A 120 16.91 6.22 -3.59
C ALA A 120 16.99 4.97 -4.51
N PRO A 121 18.03 4.13 -4.47
CA PRO A 121 18.08 2.91 -5.27
C PRO A 121 17.01 1.88 -4.88
N ILE A 122 16.59 1.84 -3.61
CA ILE A 122 15.53 0.94 -3.14
C ILE A 122 14.18 1.41 -3.67
N ALA A 123 13.89 2.72 -3.57
CA ALA A 123 12.65 3.30 -4.08
C ALA A 123 12.44 3.04 -5.58
N GLN A 124 13.50 2.95 -6.37
CA GLN A 124 13.40 2.66 -7.82
C GLN A 124 13.12 1.18 -8.14
N ARG A 125 13.16 0.27 -7.14
CA ARG A 125 12.87 -1.17 -7.32
C ARG A 125 11.40 -1.53 -7.10
N VAL A 126 10.52 -0.53 -6.99
CA VAL A 126 9.07 -0.75 -6.93
C VAL A 126 8.56 -1.44 -8.19
N ASN A 127 7.47 -2.19 -8.04
CA ASN A 127 6.72 -2.73 -9.17
C ASN A 127 5.80 -1.65 -9.80
N ALA A 128 5.00 -2.05 -10.79
CA ALA A 128 4.09 -1.15 -11.50
C ALA A 128 3.01 -0.50 -10.61
N CYS A 129 2.81 -1.02 -9.39
CA CYS A 129 1.84 -0.52 -8.40
C CYS A 129 2.47 0.44 -7.37
N GLY A 130 3.78 0.73 -7.48
CA GLY A 130 4.51 1.53 -6.49
C GLY A 130 4.90 0.75 -5.23
N LEU A 131 4.85 -0.59 -5.27
CA LEU A 131 5.11 -1.44 -4.10
C LEU A 131 6.46 -2.15 -4.19
N LEU A 132 7.10 -2.33 -3.04
CA LEU A 132 8.40 -3.00 -2.92
C LEU A 132 8.26 -4.52 -2.83
N SER A 133 9.38 -5.21 -3.00
CA SER A 133 9.55 -6.59 -2.52
C SER A 133 9.63 -6.62 -0.99
N LEU A 134 9.38 -7.78 -0.35
CA LEU A 134 9.52 -7.90 1.11
C LEU A 134 10.95 -7.62 1.58
N GLU A 135 11.94 -8.06 0.80
CA GLU A 135 13.36 -7.83 1.10
C GLU A 135 13.69 -6.33 1.09
N ASP A 136 13.26 -5.62 0.03
CA ASP A 136 13.46 -4.18 -0.09
C ASP A 136 12.71 -3.39 0.97
N ALA A 137 11.48 -3.79 1.31
CA ALA A 137 10.70 -3.15 2.35
C ALA A 137 11.37 -3.28 3.72
N LYS A 138 11.85 -4.48 4.08
CA LYS A 138 12.60 -4.71 5.33
C LYS A 138 13.89 -3.89 5.38
N LEU A 139 14.64 -3.86 4.26
CA LEU A 139 15.86 -3.07 4.17
C LEU A 139 15.57 -1.58 4.34
N ALA A 140 14.56 -1.06 3.64
CA ALA A 140 14.16 0.34 3.75
C ALA A 140 13.70 0.70 5.17
N GLN A 141 12.89 -0.15 5.82
CA GLN A 141 12.45 0.05 7.21
C GLN A 141 13.62 0.25 8.17
N GLN A 142 14.71 -0.50 7.99
CA GLN A 142 15.91 -0.38 8.84
C GLN A 142 16.69 0.91 8.58
N LEU A 143 16.70 1.39 7.34
CA LEU A 143 17.50 2.54 6.91
C LEU A 143 16.79 3.88 7.10
N LEU A 144 15.46 3.90 7.00
CA LEU A 144 14.63 5.12 7.04
C LEU A 144 14.92 6.00 8.25
N PRO A 145 14.94 5.50 9.51
CA PRO A 145 15.16 6.36 10.68
C PRO A 145 16.50 7.09 10.68
N ALA A 146 17.56 6.45 10.17
CA ALA A 146 18.86 7.10 10.06
C ALA A 146 18.89 8.11 8.92
N ALA A 147 18.37 7.73 7.75
CA ALA A 147 18.36 8.56 6.55
C ALA A 147 17.53 9.84 6.71
N TRP A 148 16.46 9.80 7.51
CA TRP A 148 15.54 10.92 7.73
C TRP A 148 15.66 11.52 9.13
N CYS A 149 16.79 11.28 9.82
CA CYS A 149 17.07 11.88 11.13
C CYS A 149 15.96 11.68 12.18
N GLN A 150 15.36 10.48 12.23
CA GLN A 150 14.27 10.10 13.14
C GLN A 150 12.99 10.91 12.95
N ASP A 151 12.73 11.40 11.72
CA ASP A 151 11.42 11.94 11.35
C ASP A 151 10.30 10.93 11.70
N PRO A 152 9.14 11.35 12.22
CA PRO A 152 8.05 10.43 12.55
C PRO A 152 7.63 9.52 11.38
N HIS A 153 7.63 10.03 10.14
CA HIS A 153 7.31 9.25 8.95
C HIS A 153 8.41 8.25 8.55
N SER A 154 9.55 8.25 9.24
CA SER A 154 10.61 7.25 9.06
C SER A 154 10.43 6.01 9.93
N ILE A 155 9.55 6.07 10.94
CA ILE A 155 9.22 4.96 11.82
C ILE A 155 8.01 4.23 11.24
N VAL A 156 8.28 3.16 10.48
CA VAL A 156 7.27 2.52 9.63
C VAL A 156 7.04 1.06 9.98
N SER A 157 5.83 0.59 9.72
CA SER A 157 5.49 -0.83 9.63
C SER A 157 5.52 -1.29 8.17
N VAL A 158 5.82 -2.58 7.95
CA VAL A 158 5.78 -3.20 6.63
C VAL A 158 4.43 -3.88 6.44
N TRP A 159 3.69 -3.43 5.44
CA TRP A 159 2.35 -3.93 5.15
C TRP A 159 2.36 -4.74 3.85
N ALA A 160 1.83 -5.96 3.90
CA ALA A 160 1.55 -6.76 2.71
C ALA A 160 0.17 -6.40 2.17
N LEU A 161 0.08 -6.03 0.90
CA LEU A 161 -1.15 -5.60 0.26
C LEU A 161 -1.65 -6.66 -0.72
N TYR A 162 -2.91 -7.05 -0.58
CA TYR A 162 -3.56 -8.05 -1.41
C TYR A 162 -4.80 -7.47 -2.09
N GLU A 163 -4.94 -7.75 -3.38
CA GLU A 163 -6.20 -7.60 -4.11
C GLU A 163 -7.01 -8.89 -3.97
N ILE A 164 -8.26 -8.78 -3.51
CA ILE A 164 -9.18 -9.91 -3.46
C ILE A 164 -9.96 -9.97 -4.78
N ARG A 165 -10.01 -11.17 -5.38
CA ARG A 165 -10.64 -11.48 -6.67
C ARG A 165 -11.83 -12.41 -6.54
#